data_AF-A0A9E0VTA0-F1
#
_entry.id   AF-A0A9E0VTA0-F1
#
_cell.length_a   1.000
_cell.length_b   1.000
_cell.length_c   1.000
_cell.angle_alpha   90.00
_cell.angle_beta   90.00
_cell.angle_gamma   90.00
#
_symmetry.space_group_name_H-M   'P 1'
#
loop_
_entity.id
_entity.type
_entity.pdbx_description
1 polymer ?
#
loop_
_entity_poly.entity_id
_entity_poly.type
_entity_poly.pdbx_seq_one_letter_code
_entity_poly.pdbx_strand_id
1 'polypeptide(L)'
;MKTKPNLIDRFKRLAERNARRRKDPRFFDTMGFLVAKGFLGYNRPILPRPNARLELRDAIWAGTYVEPRILEVLPAAVARLPKNFRIPEKPARDEAKLVEIAEALREGTETEVCFHEIGPEKYRVWMDLPLKDGRTVPVKERKRAKNFRLRPIVIDRLEALAKAENLSETEVLERIVLEARERTR
;
A
#
# COMPACT_ATOMS: atom_id res chain seq x y z
N MET A 1 -8.84 -40.40 -31.65
CA MET A 1 -8.21 -39.76 -30.47
C MET A 1 -7.80 -38.34 -30.85
N LYS A 2 -8.39 -37.31 -30.24
CA LYS A 2 -7.98 -35.91 -30.48
C LYS A 2 -6.60 -35.71 -29.84
N THR A 3 -5.58 -35.53 -30.67
CA THR A 3 -4.20 -35.21 -30.27
C THR A 3 -4.24 -33.98 -29.38
N LYS A 4 -3.81 -34.13 -28.11
CA LYS A 4 -3.65 -32.99 -27.20
C LYS A 4 -2.72 -31.99 -27.89
N PRO A 5 -3.12 -30.73 -28.13
CA PRO A 5 -2.20 -29.74 -28.66
C PRO A 5 -0.96 -29.72 -27.77
N ASN A 6 0.22 -29.84 -28.39
CA ASN A 6 1.48 -30.06 -27.71
C ASN A 6 1.65 -29.00 -26.62
N LEU A 7 1.74 -29.43 -25.35
CA LEU A 7 1.84 -28.54 -24.18
C LEU A 7 2.95 -27.50 -24.38
N ILE A 8 4.02 -27.89 -25.05
CA ILE A 8 5.16 -27.05 -25.43
C ILE A 8 4.71 -25.85 -26.29
N ASP A 9 3.86 -26.05 -27.29
CA ASP A 9 3.37 -24.97 -28.16
C ASP A 9 2.44 -24.02 -27.41
N ARG A 10 1.67 -24.55 -26.45
CA ARG A 10 0.85 -23.72 -25.56
C ARG A 10 1.72 -22.82 -24.68
N PHE A 11 2.81 -23.35 -24.12
CA PHE A 11 3.76 -22.57 -23.34
C PHE A 11 4.51 -21.53 -24.18
N LYS A 12 4.94 -21.89 -25.40
CA LYS A 12 5.56 -20.94 -26.34
C LYS A 12 4.65 -19.77 -26.67
N ARG A 13 3.39 -20.05 -27.04
CA ARG A 13 2.39 -19.00 -27.32
C ARG A 13 2.07 -18.14 -26.09
N LEU A 14 2.10 -18.71 -24.90
CA LEU A 14 1.93 -17.93 -23.67
C LEU A 14 3.14 -17.03 -23.41
N ALA A 15 4.36 -17.55 -23.57
CA ALA A 15 5.59 -16.80 -23.42
C ALA A 15 5.68 -15.63 -24.40
N GLU A 16 5.33 -15.85 -25.68
CA GLU A 16 5.28 -14.80 -26.71
C GLU A 16 4.26 -13.71 -26.37
N ARG A 17 3.04 -14.09 -25.96
CA ARG A 17 2.03 -13.12 -25.52
C ARG A 17 2.51 -12.31 -24.32
N ASN A 18 3.12 -12.95 -23.34
CA ASN A 18 3.69 -12.27 -22.18
C ASN A 18 4.84 -11.34 -22.57
N ALA A 19 5.71 -11.76 -23.49
CA ALA A 19 6.79 -10.92 -24.01
C ALA A 19 6.27 -9.67 -24.72
N ARG A 20 5.18 -9.81 -25.49
CA ARG A 20 4.51 -8.66 -26.13
C ARG A 20 3.88 -7.73 -25.09
N ARG A 21 3.14 -8.27 -24.12
CA ARG A 21 2.51 -7.47 -23.05
C ARG A 21 3.51 -6.76 -22.14
N ARG A 22 4.69 -7.33 -21.92
CA ARG A 22 5.78 -6.67 -21.17
C ARG A 22 6.38 -5.47 -21.88
N LYS A 23 6.06 -5.24 -23.15
CA LYS A 23 6.42 -4.03 -23.89
C LYS A 23 5.34 -2.95 -23.84
N ASP A 24 4.20 -3.24 -23.21
CA ASP A 24 3.06 -2.32 -23.14
C ASP A 24 3.36 -1.19 -22.14
N PRO A 25 3.09 0.08 -22.49
CA PRO A 25 3.29 1.23 -21.60
C PRO A 25 2.58 1.06 -20.24
N ARG A 26 1.38 0.47 -20.23
CA ARG A 26 0.61 0.23 -19.00
C ARG A 26 1.41 -0.60 -17.99
N PHE A 27 2.12 -1.62 -18.48
CA PHE A 27 2.97 -2.43 -17.63
C PHE A 27 4.21 -1.66 -17.17
N PHE A 28 4.89 -0.96 -18.08
CA PHE A 28 6.10 -0.22 -17.74
C PHE A 28 5.85 0.90 -16.72
N ASP A 29 4.78 1.66 -16.90
CA ASP A 29 4.44 2.76 -16.00
C ASP A 29 4.02 2.23 -14.62
N THR A 30 3.17 1.19 -14.58
CA THR A 30 2.76 0.56 -13.32
C THR A 30 3.95 -0.02 -12.57
N MET A 31 4.75 -0.86 -13.24
CA MET A 31 5.86 -1.55 -12.60
C MET A 31 6.98 -0.57 -12.25
N GLY A 32 7.27 0.42 -13.11
CA GLY A 32 8.27 1.46 -12.86
C GLY A 32 7.89 2.35 -11.68
N PHE A 33 6.60 2.62 -11.47
CA PHE A 33 6.09 3.33 -10.29
C PHE A 33 6.24 2.48 -9.03
N LEU A 34 5.73 1.24 -9.04
CA LEU A 34 5.73 0.36 -7.86
C LEU A 34 7.16 0.02 -7.40
N VAL A 35 8.08 -0.22 -8.34
CA VAL A 35 9.50 -0.45 -8.04
C VAL A 35 10.16 0.81 -7.48
N ALA A 36 9.90 1.99 -8.07
CA ALA A 36 10.46 3.25 -7.58
C ALA A 36 9.97 3.60 -6.17
N LYS A 37 8.72 3.25 -5.84
CA LYS A 37 8.15 3.41 -4.49
C LYS A 37 8.63 2.34 -3.51
N GLY A 38 9.16 1.23 -3.98
CA GLY A 38 9.66 0.14 -3.15
C GLY A 38 8.61 -0.91 -2.77
N PHE A 39 7.45 -0.93 -3.44
CA PHE A 39 6.47 -2.01 -3.28
C PHE A 39 6.94 -3.32 -3.91
N LEU A 40 7.75 -3.26 -4.97
CA LEU A 40 8.24 -4.45 -5.67
C LEU A 40 9.74 -4.37 -5.95
N GLY A 41 10.39 -5.53 -5.89
CA GLY A 41 11.70 -5.74 -6.50
C GLY A 41 11.55 -6.25 -7.93
N TYR A 42 12.39 -5.75 -8.84
CA TYR A 42 12.46 -6.25 -10.20
C TYR A 42 13.90 -6.48 -10.63
N ASN A 43 14.17 -7.66 -11.19
CA ASN A 43 15.51 -8.10 -11.58
C ASN A 43 15.90 -7.71 -13.01
N ARG A 44 15.01 -7.01 -13.73
CA ARG A 44 15.30 -6.49 -15.07
C ARG A 44 15.33 -4.96 -15.03
N PRO A 45 16.07 -4.32 -15.94
CA PRO A 45 16.05 -2.87 -16.05
C PRO A 45 14.61 -2.39 -16.31
N ILE A 46 14.13 -1.51 -15.44
CA ILE A 46 12.89 -0.77 -15.63
C ILE A 46 13.13 0.69 -15.24
N LEU A 47 12.66 1.60 -16.09
CA LEU A 47 12.82 3.02 -15.82
C LEU A 47 11.95 3.40 -14.61
N PRO A 48 12.52 3.98 -13.53
CA PRO A 48 11.74 4.37 -12.38
C PRO A 48 10.79 5.52 -12.73
N ARG A 49 9.55 5.43 -12.25
CA ARG A 49 8.49 6.43 -12.48
C ARG A 49 7.87 6.91 -11.15
N PRO A 50 8.63 7.48 -10.21
CA PRO A 50 8.16 7.76 -8.85
C PRO A 50 7.00 8.77 -8.77
N ASN A 51 6.82 9.60 -9.80
CA ASN A 51 5.81 10.64 -9.87
C ASN A 51 4.71 10.33 -10.89
N ALA A 52 4.64 9.11 -11.43
CA ALA A 52 3.57 8.75 -12.35
C ALA A 52 2.20 8.87 -11.69
N ARG A 53 1.22 9.28 -12.50
CA ARG A 53 -0.20 9.13 -12.21
C ARG A 53 -0.72 7.97 -13.07
N LEU A 54 -1.08 6.88 -12.42
CA LEU A 54 -1.53 5.65 -13.05
C LEU A 54 -3.05 5.64 -13.16
N GLU A 55 -3.57 5.12 -14.27
CA GLU A 55 -4.97 4.73 -14.35
C GLU A 55 -5.17 3.40 -13.60
N LEU A 56 -6.20 3.30 -12.76
CA LEU A 56 -6.44 2.12 -11.95
C LEU A 56 -6.60 0.85 -12.82
N ARG A 57 -7.42 0.93 -13.87
CA ARG A 57 -7.57 -0.13 -14.89
C ARG A 57 -6.26 -0.61 -15.51
N ASP A 58 -5.28 0.27 -15.70
CA ASP A 58 -4.02 -0.08 -16.35
C ASP A 58 -3.11 -0.85 -15.39
N ALA A 59 -3.13 -0.49 -14.11
CA ALA A 59 -2.45 -1.23 -13.06
C ALA A 59 -3.08 -2.62 -12.83
N ILE A 60 -4.43 -2.70 -12.82
CA ILE A 60 -5.16 -3.97 -12.75
C ILE A 60 -4.84 -4.85 -13.96
N TRP A 61 -4.84 -4.27 -15.16
CA TRP A 61 -4.45 -4.98 -16.39
C TRP A 61 -3.02 -5.52 -16.30
N ALA A 62 -2.06 -4.69 -15.86
CA ALA A 62 -0.67 -5.10 -15.72
C ALA A 62 -0.51 -6.28 -14.75
N GLY A 63 -1.24 -6.24 -13.63
CA GLY A 63 -1.26 -7.34 -12.67
C GLY A 63 -1.94 -8.61 -13.19
N THR A 64 -3.09 -8.47 -13.85
CA THR A 64 -3.88 -9.60 -14.34
C THR A 64 -3.17 -10.36 -15.47
N TYR A 65 -2.49 -9.63 -16.36
CA TYR A 65 -2.04 -10.18 -17.63
C TYR A 65 -0.52 -10.31 -17.76
N VAL A 66 0.27 -9.72 -16.85
CA VAL A 66 1.73 -9.61 -17.02
C VAL A 66 2.52 -10.02 -15.77
N GLU A 67 2.27 -9.41 -14.63
CA GLU A 67 2.99 -9.64 -13.36
C GLU A 67 2.00 -9.68 -12.19
N PRO A 68 1.53 -10.87 -11.78
CA PRO A 68 0.51 -11.03 -10.73
C PRO A 68 0.85 -10.38 -9.39
N ARG A 69 2.14 -10.26 -9.04
CA ARG A 69 2.56 -9.58 -7.80
C ARG A 69 2.14 -8.11 -7.75
N ILE A 70 1.82 -7.49 -8.88
CA ILE A 70 1.21 -6.16 -8.90
C ILE A 70 -0.12 -6.19 -8.15
N LEU A 71 -0.98 -7.20 -8.37
CA LEU A 71 -2.28 -7.29 -7.69
C LEU A 71 -2.14 -7.49 -6.17
N GLU A 72 -1.06 -8.13 -5.72
CA GLU A 72 -0.78 -8.32 -4.29
C GLU A 72 -0.45 -7.00 -3.58
N VAL A 73 0.26 -6.08 -4.26
CA VAL A 73 0.71 -4.81 -3.68
C VAL A 73 -0.24 -3.65 -3.96
N LEU A 74 -1.07 -3.77 -5.00
CA LEU A 74 -1.87 -2.67 -5.52
C LEU A 74 -2.85 -2.08 -4.48
N PRO A 75 -3.55 -2.88 -3.66
CA PRO A 75 -4.43 -2.32 -2.62
C PRO A 75 -3.69 -1.44 -1.62
N ALA A 76 -2.51 -1.87 -1.17
CA ALA A 76 -1.68 -1.07 -0.27
C ALA A 76 -1.11 0.18 -0.97
N ALA A 77 -0.74 0.07 -2.24
CA ALA A 77 -0.26 1.22 -3.02
C ALA A 77 -1.35 2.29 -3.18
N VAL A 78 -2.59 1.90 -3.50
CA VAL A 78 -3.74 2.83 -3.61
C VAL A 78 -4.10 3.43 -2.25
N ALA A 79 -4.06 2.63 -1.18
CA ALA A 79 -4.35 3.10 0.18
C ALA A 79 -3.35 4.17 0.65
N ARG A 80 -2.05 3.93 0.44
CA ARG A 80 -0.94 4.78 0.91
C ARG A 80 -0.66 5.97 0.00
N LEU A 81 -0.86 5.83 -1.32
CA LEU A 81 -0.50 6.82 -2.33
C LEU A 81 -1.69 7.19 -3.24
N PRO A 82 -2.87 7.56 -2.70
CA PRO A 82 -4.08 7.75 -3.51
C PRO A 82 -3.93 8.81 -4.61
N LYS A 83 -3.11 9.85 -4.38
CA LYS A 83 -2.87 10.94 -5.36
C LYS A 83 -2.15 10.48 -6.63
N ASN A 84 -1.55 9.29 -6.62
CA ASN A 84 -0.86 8.70 -7.76
C ASN A 84 -1.78 7.81 -8.60
N PHE A 85 -3.03 7.60 -8.19
CA PHE A 85 -3.99 6.80 -8.93
C PHE A 85 -5.16 7.67 -9.38
N ARG A 86 -5.53 7.55 -10.65
CA ARG A 86 -6.76 8.10 -11.18
C ARG A 86 -7.86 7.09 -10.98
N ILE A 87 -8.82 7.47 -10.14
CA ILE A 87 -10.03 6.69 -9.89
C ILE A 87 -11.12 7.28 -10.80
N PRO A 88 -11.72 6.49 -11.69
CA PRO A 88 -12.82 6.96 -12.53
C PRO A 88 -14.05 7.31 -11.68
N GLU A 89 -14.85 8.28 -12.12
CA GLU A 89 -16.12 8.66 -11.44
C GLU A 89 -17.10 7.49 -11.32
N LYS A 90 -17.08 6.59 -12.31
CA LYS A 90 -17.87 5.35 -12.34
C LYS A 90 -16.92 4.17 -12.48
N PRO A 91 -16.38 3.63 -11.37
CA PRO A 91 -15.45 2.52 -11.42
C PRO A 91 -16.11 1.23 -11.89
N ALA A 92 -15.39 0.48 -12.71
CA ALA A 92 -15.77 -0.90 -13.02
C ALA A 92 -15.67 -1.78 -11.76
N ARG A 93 -16.20 -3.01 -11.82
CA ARG A 93 -16.27 -3.92 -10.68
C ARG A 93 -14.95 -4.08 -9.93
N ASP A 94 -13.85 -4.34 -10.65
CA ASP A 94 -12.55 -4.57 -10.02
C ASP A 94 -11.95 -3.27 -9.47
N GLU A 95 -12.20 -2.15 -10.13
CA GLU A 95 -11.78 -0.83 -9.65
C GLU A 95 -12.51 -0.44 -8.37
N ALA A 96 -13.82 -0.67 -8.31
CA ALA A 96 -14.64 -0.39 -7.14
C ALA A 96 -14.19 -1.21 -5.92
N LYS A 97 -13.96 -2.52 -6.12
CA LYS A 97 -13.41 -3.41 -5.09
C LYS A 97 -12.06 -2.94 -4.56
N LEU A 98 -11.18 -2.51 -5.47
CA LEU A 98 -9.86 -2.03 -5.08
C LEU A 98 -9.94 -0.75 -4.24
N VAL A 99 -10.86 0.15 -4.58
CA VAL A 99 -11.13 1.36 -3.80
C VAL A 99 -11.67 1.03 -2.42
N GLU A 100 -12.66 0.14 -2.32
CA GLU A 100 -13.23 -0.33 -1.05
C GLU A 100 -12.15 -0.91 -0.12
N ILE A 101 -11.32 -1.82 -0.63
CA ILE A 101 -10.22 -2.41 0.14
C ILE A 101 -9.23 -1.32 0.57
N ALA A 102 -8.87 -0.40 -0.33
CA ALA A 102 -7.93 0.67 -0.03
C ALA A 102 -8.44 1.64 1.05
N GLU A 103 -9.74 1.91 1.08
CA GLU A 103 -10.40 2.71 2.12
C GLU A 103 -10.35 1.99 3.46
N ALA A 104 -10.75 0.71 3.50
CA ALA A 104 -10.69 -0.09 4.72
C ALA A 104 -9.27 -0.18 5.31
N LEU A 105 -8.27 -0.41 4.44
CA LEU A 105 -6.85 -0.42 4.84
C LEU A 105 -6.38 0.93 5.40
N ARG A 106 -6.88 2.05 4.86
CA ARG A 106 -6.52 3.39 5.31
C ARG A 106 -7.13 3.73 6.67
N GLU A 107 -8.35 3.28 6.91
CA GLU A 107 -9.07 3.44 8.17
C GLU A 107 -8.60 2.46 9.25
N GLY A 108 -7.91 1.39 8.83
CA GLY A 108 -7.49 0.32 9.72
C GLY A 108 -8.65 -0.57 10.16
N THR A 109 -9.72 -0.64 9.35
CA THR A 109 -10.85 -1.54 9.55
C THR A 109 -10.56 -2.91 8.96
N GLU A 110 -11.32 -3.91 9.41
CA GLU A 110 -11.24 -5.25 8.83
C GLU A 110 -12.04 -5.30 7.53
N THR A 111 -11.47 -5.93 6.52
CA THR A 111 -12.14 -6.22 5.25
C THR A 111 -12.03 -7.70 5.00
N GLU A 112 -13.11 -8.33 4.56
CA GLU A 112 -13.15 -9.72 4.09
C GLU A 112 -13.10 -9.81 2.56
N VAL A 113 -12.96 -8.67 1.88
CA VAL A 113 -13.03 -8.59 0.42
C VAL A 113 -11.74 -9.11 -0.19
N CYS A 114 -11.85 -10.18 -0.96
CA CYS A 114 -10.75 -10.70 -1.77
C CYS A 114 -10.65 -9.96 -3.12
N PHE A 115 -9.43 -9.58 -3.50
CA PHE A 115 -9.12 -9.00 -4.81
C PHE A 115 -8.34 -10.01 -5.65
N HIS A 116 -8.93 -10.47 -6.76
CA HIS A 116 -8.37 -11.53 -7.61
C HIS A 116 -7.86 -12.76 -6.81
N GLU A 117 -8.69 -13.29 -5.92
CA GLU A 117 -8.38 -14.46 -5.07
C GLU A 117 -7.27 -14.23 -4.03
N ILE A 118 -6.78 -12.99 -3.89
CA ILE A 118 -5.82 -12.63 -2.86
C ILE A 118 -6.60 -12.20 -1.61
N GLY A 119 -6.20 -12.71 -0.45
CA GLY A 119 -6.84 -12.43 0.83
C GLY A 119 -6.38 -11.11 1.48
N PRO A 120 -7.21 -10.50 2.35
CA PRO A 120 -6.90 -9.28 3.09
C PRO A 120 -5.59 -9.28 3.87
N GLU A 121 -5.20 -10.44 4.41
CA GLU A 121 -3.98 -10.64 5.19
C GLU A 121 -2.72 -10.28 4.40
N LYS A 122 -2.72 -10.52 3.09
CA LYS A 122 -1.59 -10.19 2.22
C LYS A 122 -1.41 -8.69 2.05
N TYR A 123 -2.49 -7.92 1.93
CA TYR A 123 -2.41 -6.48 1.73
C TYR A 123 -1.89 -5.76 2.96
N ARG A 124 -2.27 -6.24 4.16
CA ARG A 124 -1.83 -5.66 5.44
C ARG A 124 -0.30 -5.71 5.58
N VAL A 125 0.36 -6.77 5.13
CA VAL A 125 1.83 -6.86 5.14
C VAL A 125 2.44 -5.68 4.38
N TRP A 126 1.88 -5.31 3.23
CA TRP A 126 2.35 -4.19 2.42
C TRP A 126 2.02 -2.80 2.99
N MET A 127 1.05 -2.72 3.91
CA MET A 127 0.75 -1.49 4.65
C MET A 127 1.79 -1.20 5.74
N ASP A 128 2.44 -2.24 6.27
CA ASP A 128 3.42 -2.13 7.35
C ASP A 128 4.87 -2.05 6.85
N LEU A 129 5.10 -2.28 5.55
CA LEU A 129 6.46 -2.22 5.00
C LEU A 129 6.96 -0.76 4.87
N PRO A 130 8.19 -0.47 5.29
CA PRO A 130 8.80 0.83 5.04
C PRO A 130 9.06 0.99 3.54
N LEU A 131 8.56 2.08 2.95
CA LEU A 131 8.84 2.40 1.54
C LEU A 131 10.17 3.13 1.40
N LYS A 132 10.81 2.95 0.25
CA LYS A 132 12.11 3.59 -0.07
C LYS A 132 12.06 5.11 -0.04
N ASP A 133 10.89 5.71 -0.24
CA ASP A 133 10.76 7.17 -0.30
C ASP A 133 10.72 7.84 1.08
N GLY A 134 10.64 7.07 2.18
CA GLY A 134 10.65 7.57 3.56
C GLY A 134 9.45 8.45 3.93
N ARG A 135 8.50 8.64 3.00
CA ARG A 135 7.39 9.60 3.15
C ARG A 135 6.13 8.96 3.70
N THR A 136 6.05 7.64 3.70
CA THR A 136 4.90 6.89 4.21
C THR A 136 5.32 6.02 5.38
N VAL A 137 4.89 6.43 6.57
CA VAL A 137 5.07 5.69 7.82
C VAL A 137 4.19 4.42 7.78
N PRO A 138 4.68 3.26 8.24
CA PRO A 138 3.88 2.05 8.42
C PRO A 138 2.56 2.34 9.18
N VAL A 139 1.48 1.63 8.85
CA VAL A 139 0.17 1.87 9.49
C VAL A 139 0.25 1.69 11.01
N LYS A 140 1.02 0.72 11.50
CA LYS A 140 1.25 0.49 12.94
C LYS A 140 1.94 1.65 13.67
N GLU A 141 2.73 2.44 12.96
CA GLU A 141 3.51 3.55 13.51
C GLU A 141 2.82 4.91 13.27
N ARG A 142 1.72 4.92 12.52
CA ARG A 142 1.02 6.15 12.17
C ARG A 142 0.30 6.74 13.39
N LYS A 143 0.77 7.90 13.85
CA LYS A 143 0.09 8.68 14.91
C LYS A 143 -1.35 9.01 14.49
N ARG A 144 -2.30 8.76 15.39
CA ARG A 144 -3.72 9.09 15.20
C ARG A 144 -4.02 10.42 15.88
N ALA A 145 -4.54 11.38 15.13
CA ALA A 145 -4.94 12.66 15.69
C ALA A 145 -6.13 12.45 16.65
N LYS A 146 -5.95 12.82 17.92
CA LYS A 146 -7.01 12.79 18.92
C LYS A 146 -6.92 14.06 19.74
N ASN A 147 -8.05 14.77 19.83
CA ASN A 147 -8.16 15.96 20.65
C ASN A 147 -8.67 15.56 22.04
N PHE A 148 -7.92 15.92 23.07
CA PHE A 148 -8.32 15.73 24.46
C PHE A 148 -8.63 17.09 25.08
N ARG A 149 -9.64 17.14 25.95
CA ARG A 149 -9.87 18.29 26.81
C ARG A 149 -9.15 18.03 28.13
N LEU A 150 -8.00 18.66 28.32
CA LEU A 150 -7.21 18.57 29.54
C LEU A 150 -7.52 19.76 30.45
N ARG A 151 -7.36 19.58 31.76
CA ARG A 151 -7.45 20.68 32.72
C ARG A 151 -6.22 21.59 32.54
N PRO A 152 -6.34 22.93 32.76
CA PRO A 152 -5.20 23.85 32.61
C PRO A 152 -3.94 23.40 33.37
N ILE A 153 -4.10 22.99 34.64
CA ILE A 153 -2.98 22.48 35.46
C ILE A 153 -2.24 21.27 34.86
N VAL A 154 -2.91 20.47 34.04
CA VAL A 154 -2.29 19.32 33.36
C VAL A 154 -1.49 19.80 32.16
N ILE A 155 -1.99 20.80 31.43
CA ILE A 155 -1.29 21.43 30.31
C ILE A 155 -0.02 22.10 30.81
N ASP A 156 -0.11 22.91 31.87
CA ASP A 156 1.06 23.59 32.45
C ASP A 156 2.15 22.61 32.88
N ARG A 157 1.75 21.46 33.47
CA ARG A 157 2.68 20.38 33.84
C ARG A 157 3.29 19.69 32.63
N LEU A 158 2.51 19.45 31.57
CA LEU A 158 2.98 18.82 30.34
C LEU A 158 4.03 19.70 29.66
N GLU A 159 3.78 21.01 29.55
CA GLU A 159 4.72 21.99 29.01
C GLU A 159 6.03 22.04 29.81
N ALA A 160 5.93 22.06 31.15
CA ALA A 160 7.10 22.06 32.02
C ALA A 160 7.97 20.79 31.84
N LEU A 161 7.33 19.62 31.74
CA LEU A 161 8.02 18.34 31.51
C LEU A 161 8.66 18.29 30.11
N ALA A 162 7.93 18.69 29.08
CA ALA A 162 8.43 18.76 27.71
C ALA A 162 9.69 19.64 27.62
N LYS A 163 9.67 20.79 28.28
CA LYS A 163 10.81 21.70 28.35
C LYS A 163 11.99 21.13 29.14
N ALA A 164 11.74 20.49 30.28
CA ALA A 164 12.78 19.91 31.11
C ALA A 164 13.53 18.76 30.39
N GLU A 165 12.84 18.03 29.53
CA GLU A 165 13.37 16.84 28.87
C GLU A 165 13.76 17.08 27.41
N ASN A 166 13.55 18.30 26.89
CA ASN A 166 13.77 18.66 25.50
C ASN A 166 13.04 17.74 24.51
N LEU A 167 11.79 17.42 24.83
CA LEU A 167 10.87 16.61 24.03
C LEU A 167 9.64 17.42 23.66
N SER A 168 8.88 16.96 22.66
CA SER A 168 7.55 17.51 22.41
C SER A 168 6.54 17.06 23.47
N GLU A 169 5.53 17.88 23.72
CA GLU A 169 4.39 17.52 24.60
C GLU A 169 3.75 16.18 24.22
N THR A 170 3.72 15.86 22.93
CA THR A 170 3.18 14.59 22.43
C THR A 170 4.04 13.40 22.85
N GLU A 171 5.37 13.52 22.77
CA GLU A 171 6.30 12.45 23.19
C GLU A 171 6.25 12.22 24.70
N VAL A 172 6.17 13.30 25.49
CA VAL A 172 6.01 13.21 26.94
C VAL A 172 4.70 12.50 27.29
N LEU A 173 3.59 12.88 26.64
CA LEU A 173 2.29 12.25 26.85
C LEU A 173 2.32 10.75 26.49
N GLU A 174 2.90 10.39 25.35
CA GLU A 174 3.06 9.00 24.91
C GLU A 174 3.85 8.18 25.93
N ARG A 175 4.97 8.71 26.42
CA ARG A 175 5.80 8.05 27.45
C ARG A 175 5.01 7.84 28.75
N ILE A 176 4.37 8.88 29.28
CA ILE A 176 3.59 8.78 30.52
C ILE A 176 2.50 7.70 30.41
N VAL A 177 1.79 7.64 29.26
CA VAL A 177 0.74 6.65 29.03
C VAL A 177 1.30 5.22 28.94
N LEU A 178 2.45 5.04 28.30
CA LEU A 178 3.11 3.73 28.19
C LEU A 178 3.64 3.26 29.57
N GLU A 179 4.26 4.14 30.34
CA GLU A 179 4.79 3.85 31.68
C GLU A 179 3.70 3.62 32.73
N ALA A 180 2.56 4.32 32.63
CA ALA A 180 1.44 4.15 33.56
C ALA A 180 0.91 2.71 33.58
N ARG A 181 1.03 1.97 32.47
CA ARG A 181 0.65 0.55 32.40
C ARG A 181 1.61 -0.39 33.11
N GLU A 182 2.89 -0.05 33.20
CA GLU A 182 3.91 -0.92 33.82
C GLU A 182 3.81 -0.93 35.34
N ARG A 183 3.27 0.14 35.95
CA ARG A 183 3.08 0.25 37.41
C ARG A 183 1.79 -0.39 37.94
N THR A 184 0.94 -0.94 37.05
CA THR A 184 -0.36 -1.53 37.42
C THR A 184 -0.39 -3.06 37.21
N ARG A 185 0.79 -3.69 37.05
CA ARG A 185 1.00 -5.14 37.12
C ARG A 185 1.84 -5.45 38.35
#